data_AF-A0A2E6P061-F1
#
_entry.id   AF-A0A2E6P061-F1
#
_cell.length_a   1.000
_cell.length_b   1.000
_cell.length_c   1.000
_cell.angle_alpha   90.00
_cell.angle_beta   90.00
_cell.angle_gamma   90.00
#
_symmetry.space_group_name_H-M   'P 1'
#
loop_
_entity.id
_entity.type
_entity.pdbx_description
1 polymer ?
#
loop_
_entity_poly.entity_id
_entity_poly.type
_entity_poly.pdbx_seq_one_letter_code
_entity_poly.pdbx_strand_id
1 'polypeptide(L)' 'FVDEGDIDMVNIIKILKKNNYDGVIIPDHTPALNCSAPWHAGMAYAVGYIKGLIQSL' A
#
# COMPACT_ATOMS: atom_id res chain seq x y z
N PHE A 1 6.79 3.36 6.71
CA PHE A 1 5.88 2.25 6.34
C PHE A 1 5.98 2.07 4.82
N VAL A 2 4.94 1.62 4.11
CA VAL A 2 4.87 1.54 2.62
C VAL A 2 5.13 2.90 1.92
N ASP A 3 5.11 3.98 2.69
CA ASP A 3 5.31 5.39 2.33
C ASP A 3 6.69 5.97 2.69
N GLU A 4 7.53 5.23 3.43
CA GLU A 4 8.84 5.72 3.92
C GLU A 4 10.02 4.87 3.42
N GLY A 5 9.77 3.88 2.56
CA GLY A 5 10.81 3.02 2.00
C GLY A 5 11.47 3.58 0.75
N ASP A 6 12.40 2.82 0.19
CA ASP A 6 13.12 3.18 -1.04
C ASP A 6 12.26 3.05 -2.32
N ILE A 7 10.99 2.65 -2.18
CA ILE A 7 10.07 2.40 -3.28
C ILE A 7 9.11 3.57 -3.44
N ASP A 8 9.04 4.12 -4.67
CA ASP A 8 8.04 5.13 -5.02
C ASP A 8 6.70 4.48 -5.38
N MET A 9 5.83 4.36 -4.38
CA MET A 9 4.49 3.80 -4.54
C MET A 9 3.59 4.63 -5.47
N VAL A 10 3.74 5.95 -5.51
CA VAL A 10 2.94 6.82 -6.39
C VAL A 10 3.26 6.49 -7.84
N ASN A 11 4.55 6.36 -8.17
CA ASN A 11 4.99 5.99 -9.51
C ASN A 11 4.53 4.58 -9.90
N ILE A 12 4.59 3.61 -8.99
CA ILE A 12 4.10 2.25 -9.24
C ILE A 12 2.61 2.26 -9.61
N ILE A 13 1.77 2.94 -8.82
CA ILE A 13 0.34 3.02 -9.10
C ILE A 13 0.07 3.70 -10.45
N LYS A 14 0.81 4.77 -10.79
CA LYS A 14 0.72 5.41 -12.12
C LYS A 14 1.07 4.45 -13.25
N ILE A 15 2.11 3.63 -13.09
CA ILE A 15 2.52 2.64 -14.09
C ILE A 15 1.44 1.57 -14.26
N LEU A 16 0.90 1.04 -13.16
CA LEU A 16 -0.17 0.02 -13.20
C LEU A 16 -1.42 0.57 -13.91
N LYS A 17 -1.84 1.80 -13.56
CA LYS A 17 -2.97 2.48 -14.20
C LYS A 17 -2.72 2.72 -15.70
N LYS A 18 -1.53 3.21 -16.06
CA LYS A 18 -1.13 3.45 -17.47
C LYS A 18 -1.19 2.18 -18.33
N ASN A 19 -0.94 1.02 -17.72
CA ASN A 19 -0.97 -0.27 -18.42
C ASN A 19 -2.31 -1.01 -18.30
N ASN A 20 -3.38 -0.33 -17.84
CA ASN A 20 -4.71 -0.91 -17.65
C ASN A 20 -4.69 -2.21 -16.81
N TYR A 21 -3.85 -2.24 -15.78
CA TYR A 21 -3.82 -3.37 -14.86
C TYR A 21 -5.12 -3.42 -14.05
N ASP A 22 -5.84 -4.54 -14.14
CA ASP A 22 -7.13 -4.78 -13.46
C ASP A 22 -7.06 -5.95 -12.46
N GLY A 23 -5.84 -6.32 -12.05
CA GLY A 23 -5.61 -7.39 -11.09
C GLY A 23 -5.66 -6.91 -9.64
N VAL A 24 -5.49 -7.87 -8.72
CA VAL A 24 -5.49 -7.61 -7.29
C VAL A 24 -4.13 -7.08 -6.84
N ILE A 25 -4.12 -6.01 -6.03
CA ILE A 25 -2.94 -5.49 -5.34
C ILE A 25 -3.02 -5.93 -3.88
N ILE A 26 -2.02 -6.69 -3.41
CA ILE A 26 -1.97 -7.24 -2.05
C ILE A 26 -0.75 -6.63 -1.34
N PRO A 27 -0.94 -5.93 -0.21
CA PRO A 27 0.19 -5.57 0.64
C PRO A 27 0.74 -6.81 1.34
N ASP A 28 2.05 -6.86 1.50
CA ASP A 28 2.74 -8.05 2.01
C ASP A 28 3.20 -7.88 3.46
N HIS A 29 4.41 -7.33 3.67
CA HIS A 29 4.97 -7.15 5.00
C HIS A 29 4.76 -5.73 5.53
N THR A 30 4.47 -5.62 6.83
CA THR A 30 4.45 -4.36 7.57
C THR A 30 5.33 -4.44 8.81
N PRO A 31 5.90 -3.32 9.29
CA PRO A 31 6.64 -3.29 10.54
C PRO A 31 5.85 -3.87 11.72
N ALA A 32 6.55 -4.45 12.68
CA ALA A 32 5.94 -4.84 13.96
C ALA A 32 5.54 -3.58 14.74
N LEU A 33 4.24 -3.46 15.03
CA LEU A 33 3.69 -2.34 15.80
C LEU A 33 3.60 -2.69 17.29
N ASN A 34 3.79 -1.70 18.16
CA ASN A 34 3.50 -1.85 19.58
C ASN A 34 2.03 -1.45 19.84
N CYS A 35 1.10 -2.38 19.63
CA CYS A 35 -0.32 -2.20 19.90
C CYS A 35 -1.02 -3.55 20.16
N SER A 36 -2.32 -3.51 20.47
CA SER A 36 -3.11 -4.71 20.80
C SER A 36 -3.32 -5.68 19.63
N ALA A 37 -3.19 -5.22 18.39
CA ALA A 37 -3.42 -6.02 17.19
C ALA A 37 -2.41 -5.64 16.08
N PRO A 38 -1.12 -5.96 16.24
CA PRO A 38 -0.04 -5.39 15.44
C PRO A 38 -0.15 -5.70 13.95
N TRP A 39 -0.43 -6.96 13.60
CA TRP A 39 -0.62 -7.39 12.22
C TRP A 39 -1.81 -6.67 11.55
N HIS A 40 -2.96 -6.65 12.22
CA HIS A 40 -4.18 -6.04 11.69
C HIS A 40 -4.01 -4.53 11.49
N ALA A 41 -3.39 -3.85 12.44
CA ALA A 41 -3.12 -2.42 12.34
C ALA A 41 -2.17 -2.08 11.19
N GLY A 42 -1.09 -2.86 11.03
CA GLY A 42 -0.15 -2.69 9.92
C GLY A 42 -0.81 -2.92 8.56
N MET A 43 -1.54 -4.03 8.41
CA MET A 43 -2.26 -4.34 7.17
C MET A 43 -3.31 -3.29 6.84
N ALA A 44 -4.09 -2.84 7.83
CA ALA A 44 -5.10 -1.80 7.62
C ALA A 44 -4.48 -0.50 7.11
N TYR A 45 -3.32 -0.10 7.65
CA TYR A 45 -2.58 1.06 7.16
C TYR A 45 -2.14 0.87 5.70
N ALA A 46 -1.50 -0.25 5.38
CA ALA A 46 -0.98 -0.50 4.04
C ALA A 46 -2.10 -0.56 2.98
N VAL A 47 -3.21 -1.27 3.27
CA VAL A 47 -4.39 -1.31 2.40
C VAL A 47 -5.00 0.08 2.23
N GLY A 48 -5.15 0.82 3.33
CA GLY A 48 -5.71 2.18 3.31
C GLY A 48 -4.90 3.13 2.44
N TYR A 49 -3.57 3.12 2.62
CA TYR A 49 -2.64 3.92 1.83
C TYR A 49 -2.73 3.61 0.33
N ILE A 50 -2.65 2.32 -0.04
CA ILE A 50 -2.75 1.88 -1.45
C ILE A 50 -4.10 2.29 -2.06
N LYS A 51 -5.22 2.09 -1.34
CA LYS A 51 -6.55 2.51 -1.80
C LYS A 51 -6.63 4.02 -2.01
N GLY A 52 -6.05 4.82 -1.10
CA GLY A 52 -5.99 6.27 -1.23
C GLY A 52 -5.25 6.70 -2.49
N LEU A 53 -4.09 6.10 -2.77
CA LEU A 53 -3.33 6.37 -3.99
C LEU A 53 -4.15 6.05 -5.24
N ILE A 54 -4.77 4.87 -5.31
CA ILE A 54 -5.63 4.46 -6.43
C ILE A 54 -6.79 5.44 -6.67
N GLN A 55 -7.40 5.97 -5.61
CA GLN A 55 -8.51 6.93 -5.74
C GLN A 55 -8.07 8.34 -6.13
N SER A 56 -6.85 8.73 -5.75
CA SER A 56 -6.32 10.08 -6.00
C SER A 56 -5.66 10.29 -7.37
N LEU A 57 -5.28 9.20 -8.04
CA LEU A 57 -4.52 9.19 -9.30
C LEU A 57 -5.38 8.73 -10.47
#